data_AF-A0A8H7LBA2-F1
#
_entry.id   AF-A0A8H7LBA2-F1
#
_cell.length_a   1.000
_cell.length_b   1.000
_cell.length_c   1.000
_cell.angle_alpha   90.00
_cell.angle_beta   90.00
_cell.angle_gamma   90.00
#
_symmetry.space_group_name_H-M   'P 1'
#
loop_
_entity.id
_entity.type
_entity.pdbx_description
1 polymer ?
#
loop_
_entity_poly.entity_id
_entity_poly.type
_entity_poly.pdbx_seq_one_letter_code
_entity_poly.pdbx_strand_id
1 'polypeptide(L)'
;MTHLELDDYDTSDEEPDFGDISRYSDSVQRNFLEGLAESHEAIQDAFETNSTDPATFISLSADDLIADYKHLSEMADTDLVNSNEYHPLFSSLEKCVLRDIKRNHIAKAILAAADEKLFERYFAPWRRQYRSFWRANRAITRAIINYYPALDGELAYLGCTDFGYLINSIIRKARSMSQKAYPDFVTARKVISTLVNAWKGETRDGFLFVIELAKRAEVRFRSCARISKPTHIIADLTSEFQPEGDRMIRNWHALRPIDKKTSTIEYLERFNTEVFPSLPRAARPRNNQNLLVSSEVKSKFDAMVKSSGFKDDFYEVHTLASQKHPHAVDAACKEPKNLSKRNTDKRLAQERGVADRYFTLMRNLLAQRPHLCPNCLGSHTLLECAVVAKDAWNNPAAFTHLEFEDETGKTRLRRQRGYLKCVIRDNAML
;
A
#
# COMPACT_ATOMS: atom_id res chain seq x y z
N MET A 1 -6.64 -44.37 -39.76
CA MET A 1 -7.90 -44.27 -38.99
C MET A 1 -7.50 -44.19 -37.54
N THR A 2 -7.60 -43.08 -36.83
CA THR A 2 -8.63 -42.03 -36.85
C THR A 2 -8.00 -40.65 -36.65
N HIS A 3 -8.64 -39.66 -37.27
CA HIS A 3 -8.42 -38.23 -37.15
C HIS A 3 -8.27 -37.77 -35.69
N LEU A 4 -7.24 -36.95 -35.44
CA LEU A 4 -7.30 -35.93 -34.39
C LEU A 4 -7.23 -34.59 -35.11
N GLU A 5 -8.36 -33.89 -35.07
CA GLU A 5 -8.59 -32.57 -35.62
C GLU A 5 -7.64 -31.58 -34.92
N LEU A 6 -6.88 -30.86 -35.75
CA LEU A 6 -6.19 -29.64 -35.36
C LEU A 6 -7.28 -28.57 -35.25
N ASP A 7 -7.88 -28.43 -34.06
CA ASP A 7 -8.68 -27.25 -33.74
C ASP A 7 -7.73 -26.07 -33.58
N ASP A 8 -7.70 -25.25 -34.64
CA ASP A 8 -7.58 -23.80 -34.68
C ASP A 8 -7.05 -23.15 -33.38
N TYR A 9 -5.72 -23.06 -33.29
CA TYR A 9 -5.13 -21.91 -32.63
C TYR A 9 -5.47 -20.67 -33.49
N ASP A 10 -6.55 -20.00 -33.14
CA ASP A 10 -6.77 -18.60 -33.48
C ASP A 10 -5.74 -17.76 -32.69
N THR A 11 -4.48 -17.87 -33.09
CA THR A 11 -3.48 -16.83 -32.86
C THR A 11 -3.81 -15.71 -33.84
N SER A 12 -4.84 -14.93 -33.50
CA SER A 12 -4.84 -13.53 -33.90
C SER A 12 -3.68 -12.87 -33.15
N ASP A 13 -2.49 -12.97 -33.76
CA ASP A 13 -1.46 -11.97 -33.62
C ASP A 13 -2.07 -10.65 -34.14
N GLU A 14 -2.95 -10.03 -33.35
CA GLU A 14 -3.27 -8.62 -33.51
C GLU A 14 -1.97 -7.89 -33.22
N GLU A 15 -1.22 -7.58 -34.29
CA GLU A 15 -0.22 -6.53 -34.25
C GLU A 15 -0.85 -5.36 -33.47
N PRO A 16 -0.20 -4.83 -32.43
CA PRO A 16 -0.76 -3.70 -31.69
C PRO A 16 -1.09 -2.60 -32.69
N ASP A 17 -2.38 -2.25 -32.82
CA ASP A 17 -2.82 -1.21 -33.75
C ASP A 17 -2.21 0.12 -33.29
N PHE A 18 -1.02 0.41 -33.81
CA PHE A 18 -0.27 1.61 -33.48
C PHE A 18 -1.03 2.90 -33.83
N GLY A 19 -2.16 2.80 -34.56
CA GLY A 19 -3.08 3.89 -34.89
C GLY A 19 -4.29 4.04 -33.96
N ASP A 20 -4.37 3.32 -32.84
CA ASP A 20 -5.50 3.41 -31.88
C ASP A 20 -5.05 3.83 -30.47
N ILE A 21 -5.94 4.52 -29.76
CA ILE A 21 -5.78 4.89 -28.35
C ILE A 21 -5.72 3.64 -27.45
N SER A 22 -6.18 2.49 -27.95
CA SER A 22 -6.17 1.18 -27.28
C SER A 22 -4.79 0.76 -26.76
N ARG A 23 -3.70 1.29 -27.33
CA ARG A 23 -2.32 1.04 -26.87
C ARG A 23 -2.01 1.60 -25.47
N TYR A 24 -2.83 2.51 -24.95
CA TYR A 24 -2.69 3.06 -23.59
C TYR A 24 -3.62 2.38 -22.58
N SER A 25 -3.45 2.64 -21.28
CA SER A 25 -4.33 2.04 -20.26
C SER A 25 -5.80 2.47 -20.40
N ASP A 26 -6.73 1.65 -19.95
CA ASP A 26 -8.18 1.95 -19.92
C ASP A 26 -8.51 3.31 -19.31
N SER A 27 -7.69 3.77 -18.36
CA SER A 27 -7.88 5.07 -17.71
C SER A 27 -7.55 6.21 -18.66
N VAL A 28 -6.48 6.09 -19.44
CA VAL A 28 -6.14 7.05 -20.49
C VAL A 28 -7.19 7.01 -21.59
N GLN A 29 -7.55 5.82 -22.09
CA GLN A 29 -8.56 5.64 -23.14
C GLN A 29 -9.89 6.29 -22.76
N ARG A 30 -10.41 5.99 -21.56
CA ARG A 30 -11.70 6.51 -21.10
C ARG A 30 -11.70 8.05 -21.01
N ASN A 31 -10.66 8.64 -20.44
CA ASN A 31 -10.58 10.10 -20.32
C ASN A 31 -10.33 10.76 -21.69
N PHE A 32 -9.62 10.10 -22.60
CA PHE A 32 -9.42 10.60 -23.97
C PHE A 32 -10.71 10.61 -24.77
N LEU A 33 -11.47 9.52 -24.74
CA LEU A 33 -12.71 9.37 -25.52
C LEU A 33 -13.87 10.21 -24.98
N GLU A 34 -13.89 10.48 -23.67
CA GLU A 34 -14.93 11.31 -23.05
C GLU A 34 -14.85 12.76 -23.56
N GLY A 35 -15.92 13.26 -24.20
CA GLY A 35 -15.95 14.61 -24.79
C GLY A 35 -15.08 14.77 -26.05
N LEU A 36 -14.69 13.67 -26.71
CA LEU A 36 -13.84 13.75 -27.90
C LEU A 36 -14.56 14.42 -29.10
N ALA A 37 -15.85 14.14 -29.29
CA ALA A 37 -16.64 14.70 -30.39
C ALA A 37 -16.69 16.24 -30.38
N GLU A 38 -16.73 16.83 -29.19
CA GLU A 38 -16.73 18.30 -28.96
C GLU A 38 -15.36 18.93 -29.26
N SER A 39 -14.30 18.13 -29.37
CA SER A 39 -12.94 18.63 -29.49
C SER A 39 -12.63 19.23 -30.86
N HIS A 40 -13.35 18.84 -31.92
CA HIS A 40 -13.10 19.42 -33.26
C HIS A 40 -13.59 20.86 -33.32
N GLU A 41 -14.83 21.11 -32.92
CA GLU A 41 -15.43 22.45 -32.88
C GLU A 41 -14.65 23.34 -31.91
N ALA A 42 -14.34 22.85 -30.71
CA ALA A 42 -13.61 23.63 -29.72
C ALA A 42 -12.18 24.03 -30.18
N ILE A 43 -11.48 23.17 -30.94
CA ILE A 43 -10.16 23.53 -31.50
C ILE A 43 -10.32 24.54 -32.65
N GLN A 44 -11.36 24.38 -33.48
CA GLN A 44 -11.65 25.32 -34.56
C GLN A 44 -11.92 26.71 -33.99
N ASP A 45 -12.83 26.80 -33.03
CA ASP A 45 -13.17 28.03 -32.33
C ASP A 45 -11.93 28.66 -31.68
N ALA A 46 -11.08 27.85 -31.04
CA ALA A 46 -9.85 28.33 -30.43
C ALA A 46 -8.87 28.91 -31.46
N PHE A 47 -8.79 28.36 -32.68
CA PHE A 47 -7.92 28.89 -33.72
C PHE A 47 -8.50 30.12 -34.42
N GLU A 48 -9.83 30.23 -34.52
CA GLU A 48 -10.48 31.38 -35.16
C GLU A 48 -10.59 32.60 -34.24
N THR A 49 -10.84 32.37 -32.95
CA THR A 49 -10.97 33.45 -31.95
C THR A 49 -9.63 34.00 -31.49
N ASN A 50 -8.55 33.26 -31.69
CA ASN A 50 -7.22 33.65 -31.24
C ASN A 50 -6.46 34.32 -32.39
N SER A 51 -5.98 35.54 -32.17
CA SER A 51 -5.22 36.31 -33.18
C SER A 51 -3.82 35.76 -33.48
N THR A 52 -3.39 34.76 -32.72
CA THR A 52 -2.07 34.14 -32.82
C THR A 52 -2.09 33.01 -33.84
N ASP A 53 -0.97 32.76 -34.54
CA ASP A 53 -0.93 31.62 -35.46
C ASP A 53 -1.12 30.28 -34.70
N PRO A 54 -1.74 29.27 -35.33
CA PRO A 54 -2.07 28.01 -34.66
C PRO A 54 -0.86 27.29 -34.04
N ALA A 55 0.33 27.40 -34.64
CA ALA A 55 1.51 26.72 -34.11
C ALA A 55 1.99 27.37 -32.81
N THR A 56 2.00 28.70 -32.76
CA THR A 56 2.29 29.45 -31.53
C THR A 56 1.25 29.17 -30.45
N PHE A 57 -0.04 29.15 -30.79
CA PHE A 57 -1.11 28.84 -29.84
C PHE A 57 -0.97 27.45 -29.21
N ILE A 58 -0.65 26.42 -30.02
CA ILE A 58 -0.40 25.06 -29.54
C ILE A 58 0.80 25.03 -28.58
N SER A 59 1.87 25.77 -28.90
CA SER A 59 3.06 25.86 -28.04
C SER A 59 2.72 26.50 -26.69
N LEU A 60 2.00 27.62 -26.69
CA LEU A 60 1.59 28.30 -25.46
C LEU A 60 0.69 27.41 -24.59
N SER A 61 -0.26 26.70 -25.23
CA SER A 61 -1.12 25.74 -24.52
C SER A 61 -0.31 24.60 -23.89
N ALA A 62 0.77 24.17 -24.55
CA ALA A 62 1.67 23.17 -23.99
C ALA A 62 2.48 23.72 -22.81
N ASP A 63 2.95 24.97 -22.90
CA ASP A 63 3.66 25.66 -21.82
C ASP A 63 2.76 25.85 -20.59
N ASP A 64 1.48 26.16 -20.77
CA ASP A 64 0.50 26.25 -19.68
C ASP A 64 0.33 24.90 -18.95
N LEU A 65 0.19 23.80 -19.71
CA LEU A 65 0.15 22.45 -19.13
C LEU A 65 1.45 22.12 -18.38
N ILE A 66 2.60 22.48 -18.95
CA ILE A 66 3.91 22.29 -18.30
C ILE A 66 4.00 23.07 -16.99
N ALA A 67 3.52 24.32 -16.96
CA ALA A 67 3.51 25.15 -15.77
C ALA A 67 2.63 24.55 -14.66
N ASP A 68 1.43 24.06 -15.02
CA ASP A 68 0.52 23.37 -14.09
C ASP A 68 1.18 22.12 -13.48
N TYR A 69 1.85 21.32 -14.29
CA TYR A 69 2.55 20.12 -13.82
C TYR A 69 3.79 20.45 -13.00
N LYS A 70 4.51 21.53 -13.34
CA LYS A 70 5.67 22.00 -12.60
C LYS A 70 5.31 22.50 -11.21
N HIS A 71 4.23 23.29 -11.10
CA HIS A 71 3.78 23.86 -9.83
C HIS A 71 3.53 22.78 -8.77
N LEU A 72 3.01 21.61 -9.18
CA LEU A 72 2.84 20.46 -8.27
C LEU A 72 4.17 19.95 -7.69
N SER A 73 5.26 19.99 -8.46
CA SER A 73 6.61 19.60 -8.04
C SER A 73 7.23 20.65 -7.11
N GLU A 74 7.07 21.94 -7.43
CA GLU A 74 7.60 23.04 -6.59
C GLU A 74 6.93 23.13 -5.22
N MET A 75 5.68 22.71 -5.10
CA MET A 75 4.98 22.60 -3.81
C MET A 75 5.44 21.39 -2.96
N ALA A 76 6.22 20.48 -3.54
CA ALA A 76 6.75 19.31 -2.85
C ALA A 76 8.21 19.54 -2.45
N ASP A 77 8.63 18.88 -1.37
CA ASP A 77 10.03 18.89 -0.94
C ASP A 77 10.93 18.27 -2.03
N THR A 78 12.06 18.91 -2.34
CA THR A 78 12.97 18.52 -3.43
C THR A 78 13.51 17.10 -3.24
N ASP A 79 13.74 16.67 -1.99
CA ASP A 79 14.14 15.29 -1.68
C ASP A 79 13.00 14.28 -1.91
N LEU A 80 11.75 14.72 -1.73
CA LEU A 80 10.56 13.89 -1.92
C LEU A 80 10.20 13.72 -3.41
N VAL A 81 10.41 14.75 -4.23
CA VAL A 81 10.21 14.71 -5.69
C VAL A 81 11.10 13.65 -6.36
N ASN A 82 12.32 13.50 -5.85
CA ASN A 82 13.30 12.53 -6.34
C ASN A 82 13.14 11.13 -5.70
N SER A 83 12.26 10.99 -4.70
CA SER A 83 12.08 9.73 -3.99
C SER A 83 11.09 8.79 -4.71
N ASN A 84 11.37 7.49 -4.62
CA ASN A 84 10.41 6.45 -5.02
C ASN A 84 9.28 6.24 -3.99
N GLU A 85 9.19 7.06 -2.94
CA GLU A 85 8.34 6.82 -1.76
C GLU A 85 7.21 7.85 -1.59
N TYR A 86 7.24 8.98 -2.31
CA TYR A 86 6.26 10.05 -2.13
C TYR A 86 4.94 9.91 -2.94
N HIS A 87 3.95 9.23 -2.35
CA HIS A 87 2.61 8.99 -2.92
C HIS A 87 1.76 10.24 -3.22
N PRO A 88 1.72 11.30 -2.37
CA PRO A 88 0.81 12.43 -2.58
C PRO A 88 1.07 13.19 -3.89
N LEU A 89 2.33 13.27 -4.32
CA LEU A 89 2.73 13.98 -5.53
C LEU A 89 2.24 13.26 -6.78
N PHE A 90 2.55 11.96 -6.93
CA PHE A 90 2.10 11.17 -8.09
C PHE A 90 0.57 11.03 -8.16
N SER A 91 -0.13 10.93 -7.03
CA SER A 91 -1.59 10.93 -7.02
C SER A 91 -2.19 12.28 -7.42
N SER A 92 -1.51 13.39 -7.12
CA SER A 92 -1.93 14.73 -7.52
C SER A 92 -1.66 14.97 -9.01
N LEU A 93 -0.49 14.54 -9.48
CA LEU A 93 -0.10 14.56 -10.89
C LEU A 93 -1.04 13.69 -11.73
N GLU A 94 -1.34 12.45 -11.31
CA GLU A 94 -2.31 11.56 -11.96
C GLU A 94 -3.66 12.25 -12.16
N LYS A 95 -4.19 12.88 -11.11
CA LYS A 95 -5.47 13.59 -11.19
C LYS A 95 -5.41 14.79 -12.13
N CYS A 96 -4.29 15.51 -12.12
CA CYS A 96 -4.08 16.68 -12.99
C CYS A 96 -4.06 16.25 -14.46
N VAL A 97 -3.19 15.32 -14.83
CA VAL A 97 -3.04 14.87 -16.22
C VAL A 97 -4.32 14.21 -16.75
N LEU A 98 -5.01 13.38 -15.94
CA LEU A 98 -6.27 12.76 -16.36
C LEU A 98 -7.40 13.79 -16.52
N ARG A 99 -7.46 14.81 -15.66
CA ARG A 99 -8.41 15.93 -15.80
C ARG A 99 -8.17 16.68 -17.11
N ASP A 100 -6.91 16.93 -17.45
CA ASP A 100 -6.57 17.71 -18.64
C ASP A 100 -6.87 16.91 -19.91
N ILE A 101 -6.51 15.63 -19.97
CA ILE A 101 -6.92 14.77 -21.11
C ILE A 101 -8.45 14.67 -21.21
N LYS A 102 -9.17 14.70 -20.09
CA LYS A 102 -10.62 14.66 -20.08
C LYS A 102 -11.26 15.93 -20.61
N ARG A 103 -10.75 17.10 -20.20
CA ARG A 103 -11.44 18.39 -20.37
C ARG A 103 -10.78 19.35 -21.35
N ASN A 104 -9.49 19.21 -21.60
CA ASN A 104 -8.74 20.09 -22.48
C ASN A 104 -8.60 19.45 -23.86
N HIS A 105 -9.31 20.00 -24.84
CA HIS A 105 -9.34 19.52 -26.22
C HIS A 105 -7.96 19.57 -26.89
N ILE A 106 -7.14 20.59 -26.56
CA ILE A 106 -5.76 20.70 -27.03
C ILE A 106 -4.89 19.61 -26.41
N ALA A 107 -5.06 19.31 -25.11
CA ALA A 107 -4.34 18.22 -24.46
C ALA A 107 -4.65 16.85 -25.10
N LYS A 108 -5.91 16.61 -25.52
CA LYS A 108 -6.28 15.40 -26.28
C LYS A 108 -5.56 15.34 -27.64
N ALA A 109 -5.57 16.43 -28.40
CA ALA A 109 -4.89 16.51 -29.69
C ALA A 109 -3.37 16.32 -29.55
N ILE A 110 -2.75 16.90 -28.51
CA ILE A 110 -1.35 16.68 -28.15
C ILE A 110 -1.10 15.20 -27.85
N LEU A 111 -1.95 14.54 -27.07
CA LEU A 111 -1.83 13.12 -26.74
C LEU A 111 -1.91 12.24 -28.00
N ALA A 112 -2.89 12.50 -28.86
CA ALA A 112 -3.06 11.78 -30.12
C ALA A 112 -1.87 11.98 -31.06
N ALA A 113 -1.20 13.13 -31.00
CA ALA A 113 -0.03 13.44 -31.82
C ALA A 113 1.24 12.69 -31.43
N ALA A 114 1.17 11.72 -30.50
CA ALA A 114 2.23 10.76 -30.26
C ALA A 114 2.55 9.92 -31.52
N ASP A 115 1.55 9.67 -32.36
CA ASP A 115 1.67 8.95 -33.63
C ASP A 115 0.83 9.63 -34.71
N GLU A 116 1.30 9.64 -35.96
CA GLU A 116 0.58 10.33 -37.05
C GLU A 116 -0.73 9.64 -37.41
N LYS A 117 -0.78 8.30 -37.42
CA LYS A 117 -2.02 7.55 -37.71
C LYS A 117 -3.05 7.76 -36.60
N LEU A 118 -2.61 7.73 -35.35
CA LEU A 118 -3.47 8.02 -34.20
C LEU A 118 -4.06 9.43 -34.29
N PHE A 119 -3.22 10.42 -34.62
CA PHE A 119 -3.68 11.79 -34.80
C PHE A 119 -4.64 11.94 -35.97
N GLU A 120 -4.35 11.33 -37.13
CA GLU A 120 -5.24 11.36 -38.29
C GLU A 120 -6.59 10.71 -37.98
N ARG A 121 -6.62 9.60 -37.24
CA ARG A 121 -7.86 8.91 -36.87
C ARG A 121 -8.81 9.79 -36.05
N TYR A 122 -8.28 10.55 -35.09
CA TYR A 122 -9.10 11.31 -34.14
C TYR A 122 -9.15 12.82 -34.41
N PHE A 123 -8.22 13.37 -35.19
CA PHE A 123 -8.06 14.81 -35.44
C PHE A 123 -7.70 15.11 -36.91
N ALA A 124 -8.25 14.34 -37.86
CA ALA A 124 -8.04 14.51 -39.31
C ALA A 124 -8.09 15.97 -39.83
N PRO A 125 -9.04 16.84 -39.39
CA PRO A 125 -9.11 18.23 -39.88
C PRO A 125 -7.83 19.03 -39.61
N TRP A 126 -7.09 18.66 -38.56
CA TRP A 126 -5.90 19.36 -38.07
C TRP A 126 -4.58 18.75 -38.52
N ARG A 127 -4.62 17.85 -39.52
CA ARG A 127 -3.43 17.15 -40.04
C ARG A 127 -2.28 18.11 -40.41
N ARG A 128 -2.60 19.31 -40.93
CA ARG A 128 -1.59 20.33 -41.28
C ARG A 128 -0.80 20.82 -40.07
N GLN A 129 -1.38 20.77 -38.88
CA GLN A 129 -0.78 21.18 -37.61
C GLN A 129 -0.17 20.02 -36.83
N TYR A 130 -0.20 18.79 -37.35
CA TYR A 130 0.32 17.59 -36.67
C TYR A 130 1.72 17.80 -36.07
N ARG A 131 2.66 18.36 -36.86
CA ARG A 131 4.04 18.59 -36.39
C ARG A 131 4.11 19.50 -35.16
N SER A 132 3.21 20.48 -35.04
CA SER A 132 3.15 21.37 -33.87
C SER A 132 2.65 20.63 -32.64
N PHE A 133 1.58 19.84 -32.77
CA PHE A 133 1.08 18.99 -31.69
C PHE A 133 2.10 17.92 -31.26
N TRP A 134 2.81 17.30 -32.21
CA TRP A 134 3.85 16.31 -31.92
C TRP A 134 5.04 16.94 -31.17
N ARG A 135 5.45 18.18 -31.53
CA ARG A 135 6.48 18.92 -30.78
C ARG A 135 6.01 19.22 -29.35
N ALA A 136 4.77 19.66 -29.18
CA ALA A 136 4.17 19.90 -27.87
C ALA A 136 4.13 18.62 -27.02
N ASN A 137 3.76 17.47 -27.60
CA ASN A 137 3.77 16.17 -26.94
C ASN A 137 5.16 15.85 -26.37
N ARG A 138 6.21 16.01 -27.19
CA ARG A 138 7.59 15.80 -26.76
C ARG A 138 8.06 16.82 -25.72
N ALA A 139 7.66 18.08 -25.86
CA ALA A 139 8.02 19.13 -24.91
C ALA A 139 7.45 18.86 -23.52
N ILE A 140 6.14 18.58 -23.44
CA ILE A 140 5.45 18.22 -22.19
C ILE A 140 6.10 16.96 -21.58
N THR A 141 6.33 15.93 -22.40
CA THR A 141 6.89 14.67 -21.92
C THR A 141 8.27 14.88 -21.30
N ARG A 142 9.16 15.60 -21.98
CA ARG A 142 10.51 15.93 -21.46
C ARG A 142 10.44 16.78 -20.20
N ALA A 143 9.56 17.79 -20.17
CA ALA A 143 9.44 18.67 -19.03
C ALA A 143 8.98 17.91 -17.78
N ILE A 144 7.96 17.05 -17.91
CA ILE A 144 7.49 16.22 -16.79
C ILE A 144 8.60 15.27 -16.34
N ILE A 145 9.33 14.60 -17.23
CA ILE A 145 10.44 13.71 -16.83
C ILE A 145 11.50 14.50 -16.04
N ASN A 146 11.84 15.71 -16.49
CA ASN A 146 12.81 16.57 -15.80
C ASN A 146 12.32 17.00 -14.41
N TYR A 147 11.03 17.31 -14.26
CA TYR A 147 10.45 17.69 -12.97
C TYR A 147 10.18 16.51 -12.04
N TYR A 148 10.11 15.29 -12.59
CA TYR A 148 9.80 14.05 -11.87
C TYR A 148 10.75 12.91 -12.29
N PRO A 149 12.05 12.96 -11.93
CA PRO A 149 13.05 12.00 -12.42
C PRO A 149 12.77 10.54 -12.07
N ALA A 150 11.98 10.27 -11.02
CA ALA A 150 11.54 8.93 -10.65
C ALA A 150 10.64 8.23 -11.70
N LEU A 151 10.21 8.93 -12.75
CA LEU A 151 9.50 8.39 -13.91
C LEU A 151 10.44 7.91 -15.03
N ASP A 152 11.68 8.41 -15.10
CA ASP A 152 12.61 8.17 -16.22
C ASP A 152 12.97 6.68 -16.35
N GLY A 153 13.29 6.04 -15.22
CA GLY A 153 13.61 4.60 -15.18
C GLY A 153 12.45 3.67 -15.60
N GLU A 154 11.20 4.10 -15.41
CA GLU A 154 10.03 3.31 -15.85
C GLU A 154 9.77 3.46 -17.35
N LEU A 155 10.05 4.64 -17.91
CA LEU A 155 9.88 4.91 -19.34
C LEU A 155 10.96 4.25 -20.19
N ALA A 156 12.20 4.21 -19.69
CA ALA A 156 13.30 3.51 -20.33
C ALA A 156 13.01 2.00 -20.49
N TYR A 157 12.36 1.37 -19.49
CA TYR A 157 11.94 -0.03 -19.56
C TYR A 157 10.86 -0.28 -20.63
N LEU A 158 9.98 0.70 -20.86
CA LEU A 158 8.85 0.58 -21.79
C LEU A 158 9.20 0.92 -23.25
N GLY A 159 10.40 1.45 -23.52
CA GLY A 159 10.86 1.75 -24.88
C GLY A 159 10.08 2.85 -25.61
N CYS A 160 9.17 3.56 -24.93
CA CYS A 160 8.32 4.60 -25.49
C CYS A 160 8.31 5.85 -24.60
N THR A 161 8.55 7.02 -25.21
CA THR A 161 8.72 8.31 -24.53
C THR A 161 7.69 9.35 -24.97
N ASP A 162 6.46 8.92 -25.30
CA ASP A 162 5.37 9.84 -25.62
C ASP A 162 4.51 10.17 -24.40
N PHE A 163 3.68 11.21 -24.55
CA PHE A 163 2.85 11.71 -23.46
C PHE A 163 1.89 10.66 -22.90
N GLY A 164 1.32 9.78 -23.74
CA GLY A 164 0.38 8.75 -23.31
C GLY A 164 1.06 7.65 -22.47
N TYR A 165 2.26 7.22 -22.85
CA TYR A 165 3.05 6.28 -22.03
C TYR A 165 3.53 6.91 -20.73
N LEU A 166 3.91 8.20 -20.76
CA LEU A 166 4.21 8.96 -19.55
C LEU A 166 3.03 8.97 -18.56
N ILE A 167 1.82 9.23 -19.05
CA ILE A 167 0.62 9.21 -18.21
C ILE A 167 0.36 7.81 -17.64
N ASN A 168 0.57 6.75 -18.42
CA ASN A 168 0.49 5.38 -17.92
C ASN A 168 1.51 5.11 -16.80
N SER A 169 2.75 5.57 -16.94
CA SER A 169 3.77 5.46 -15.90
C SER A 169 3.37 6.22 -14.63
N ILE A 170 2.83 7.44 -14.76
CA ILE A 170 2.30 8.21 -13.62
C ILE A 170 1.19 7.43 -12.89
N ILE A 171 0.22 6.88 -13.64
CA ILE A 171 -0.88 6.08 -13.07
C ILE A 171 -0.33 4.83 -12.36
N ARG A 172 0.60 4.11 -12.99
CA ARG A 172 1.23 2.92 -12.40
C ARG A 172 1.97 3.27 -11.11
N LYS A 173 2.75 4.37 -11.10
CA LYS A 173 3.45 4.85 -9.91
C LYS A 173 2.47 5.17 -8.79
N ALA A 174 1.45 5.98 -9.07
CA ALA A 174 0.42 6.35 -8.11
C ALA A 174 -0.29 5.11 -7.51
N ARG A 175 -0.62 4.11 -8.34
CA ARG A 175 -1.27 2.87 -7.90
C ARG A 175 -0.34 1.94 -7.11
N SER A 176 0.89 1.73 -7.57
CA SER A 176 1.86 0.87 -6.89
C SER A 176 2.18 1.37 -5.49
N MET A 177 2.20 2.69 -5.33
CA MET A 177 2.43 3.33 -4.04
C MET A 177 1.18 3.30 -3.15
N SER A 178 -0.04 3.36 -3.72
CA SER A 178 -1.28 3.30 -2.93
C SER A 178 -1.48 1.92 -2.29
N GLN A 179 -1.09 0.86 -3.01
CA GLN A 179 -1.14 -0.52 -2.52
C GLN A 179 -0.13 -0.78 -1.37
N LYS A 180 1.03 -0.12 -1.37
CA LYS A 180 2.02 -0.22 -0.28
C LYS A 180 1.71 0.73 0.89
N ALA A 181 1.27 1.95 0.59
CA ALA A 181 1.05 3.00 1.60
C ALA A 181 -0.15 2.71 2.52
N TYR A 182 -1.20 2.03 2.04
CA TYR A 182 -2.38 1.77 2.87
C TYR A 182 -2.12 0.73 3.99
N PRO A 183 -1.50 -0.44 3.73
CA PRO A 183 -1.06 -1.33 4.79
C PRO A 183 -0.12 -0.66 5.79
N ASP A 184 0.85 0.11 5.32
CA ASP A 184 1.79 0.83 6.19
C ASP A 184 1.09 1.89 7.05
N PHE A 185 0.13 2.62 6.48
CA PHE A 185 -0.72 3.55 7.21
C PHE A 185 -1.53 2.83 8.29
N VAL A 186 -2.15 1.69 7.97
CA VAL A 186 -2.91 0.89 8.94
C VAL A 186 -2.00 0.41 10.08
N THR A 187 -0.79 -0.06 9.77
CA THR A 187 0.16 -0.47 10.80
C THR A 187 0.64 0.72 11.64
N ALA A 188 1.01 1.85 11.03
CA ALA A 188 1.42 3.05 11.74
C ALA A 188 0.31 3.54 12.68
N ARG A 189 -0.94 3.51 12.21
CA ARG A 189 -2.11 3.84 13.00
C ARG A 189 -2.29 2.93 14.22
N LYS A 190 -2.12 1.61 14.04
CA LYS A 190 -2.16 0.65 15.15
C LYS A 190 -1.06 0.92 16.17
N VAL A 191 0.16 1.20 15.72
CA VAL A 191 1.29 1.54 16.60
C VAL A 191 1.00 2.83 17.39
N ILE A 192 0.46 3.88 16.76
CA ILE A 192 0.04 5.10 17.46
C ILE A 192 -1.03 4.81 18.50
N SER A 193 -2.05 4.03 18.16
CA SER A 193 -3.07 3.60 19.13
C SER A 193 -2.47 2.81 20.30
N THR A 194 -1.50 1.94 20.02
CA THR A 194 -0.76 1.20 21.06
C THR A 194 0.06 2.15 21.95
N LEU A 195 0.73 3.15 21.38
CA LEU A 195 1.46 4.18 22.14
C LEU A 195 0.51 4.99 23.04
N VAL A 196 -0.65 5.40 22.52
CA VAL A 196 -1.68 6.09 23.30
C VAL A 196 -2.11 5.24 24.49
N ASN A 197 -2.41 3.97 24.29
CA ASN A 197 -2.91 3.10 25.36
C ASN A 197 -1.81 2.59 26.31
N ALA A 198 -0.54 2.57 25.87
CA ALA A 198 0.58 2.18 26.70
C ALA A 198 1.15 3.34 27.53
N TRP A 199 0.89 4.60 27.17
CA TRP A 199 1.41 5.75 27.92
C TRP A 199 0.89 5.76 29.36
N LYS A 200 1.82 5.79 30.33
CA LYS A 200 1.54 5.67 31.77
C LYS A 200 0.84 6.87 32.39
N GLY A 201 0.83 8.04 31.74
CA GLY A 201 0.23 9.24 32.31
C GLY A 201 1.12 10.04 33.27
N GLU A 202 2.32 9.55 33.59
CA GLU A 202 3.15 10.09 34.67
C GLU A 202 3.91 11.38 34.29
N THR A 203 4.34 11.47 33.03
CA THR A 203 5.20 12.52 32.50
C THR A 203 4.56 13.21 31.30
N ARG A 204 4.92 14.48 31.09
CA ARG A 204 4.45 15.29 29.97
C ARG A 204 5.15 14.92 28.65
N ASP A 205 6.37 14.39 28.72
CA ASP A 205 7.21 14.16 27.54
C ASP A 205 6.65 13.04 26.67
N GLY A 206 6.26 11.90 27.26
CA GLY A 206 5.55 10.83 26.56
C GLY A 206 4.24 11.31 25.90
N PHE A 207 3.49 12.20 26.54
CA PHE A 207 2.28 12.79 25.97
C PHE A 207 2.57 13.61 24.70
N LEU A 208 3.53 14.54 24.78
CA LEU A 208 3.90 15.39 23.63
C LEU A 208 4.51 14.56 22.49
N PHE A 209 5.28 13.53 22.82
CA PHE A 209 5.85 12.61 21.85
C PHE A 209 4.78 11.90 21.01
N VAL A 210 3.72 11.39 21.64
CA VAL A 210 2.62 10.71 20.92
C VAL A 210 1.86 11.68 20.01
N ILE A 211 1.63 12.91 20.46
CA ILE A 211 1.01 13.97 19.62
C ILE A 211 1.84 14.26 18.38
N GLU A 212 3.16 14.44 18.56
CA GLU A 212 4.08 14.74 17.48
C GLU A 212 4.15 13.59 16.45
N LEU A 213 4.15 12.34 16.92
CA LEU A 213 4.09 11.17 16.05
C LEU A 213 2.81 11.12 15.21
N ALA A 214 1.66 11.45 15.81
CA ALA A 214 0.39 11.49 15.08
C ALA A 214 0.36 12.60 14.02
N LYS A 215 0.90 13.80 14.34
CA LYS A 215 1.07 14.90 13.37
C LYS A 215 1.95 14.47 12.20
N ARG A 216 3.10 13.85 12.47
CA ARG A 216 4.02 13.34 11.42
C ARG A 216 3.39 12.25 10.57
N ALA A 217 2.64 11.33 11.18
CA ALA A 217 1.93 10.28 10.45
C ALA A 217 0.85 10.86 9.53
N GLU A 218 0.16 11.92 9.93
CA GLU A 218 -0.81 12.61 9.05
C GLU A 218 -0.16 13.27 7.84
N VAL A 219 1.00 13.89 8.02
CA VAL A 219 1.76 14.48 6.91
C VAL A 219 2.26 13.36 5.98
N ARG A 220 2.87 12.31 6.55
CA ARG A 220 3.42 11.17 5.80
C ARG A 220 2.35 10.42 5.00
N PHE A 221 1.17 10.23 5.59
CA PHE A 221 0.07 9.46 4.98
C PHE A 221 -1.12 10.35 4.61
N ARG A 222 -0.87 11.57 4.08
CA ARG A 222 -1.89 12.59 3.82
C ARG A 222 -3.08 12.12 2.99
N SER A 223 -2.86 11.22 2.04
CA SER A 223 -3.92 10.63 1.21
C SER A 223 -4.88 9.76 2.03
N CYS A 224 -4.36 8.92 2.92
CA CYS A 224 -5.15 8.06 3.81
C CYS A 224 -5.75 8.83 4.99
N ALA A 225 -5.03 9.84 5.50
CA ALA A 225 -5.45 10.67 6.62
C ALA A 225 -6.73 11.48 6.34
N ARG A 226 -7.08 11.72 5.06
CA ARG A 226 -8.36 12.34 4.67
C ARG A 226 -9.58 11.51 5.06
N ILE A 227 -9.44 10.19 5.05
CA ILE A 227 -10.52 9.24 5.38
C ILE A 227 -10.51 8.92 6.87
N SER A 228 -9.31 8.82 7.46
CA SER A 228 -9.18 8.52 8.88
C SER A 228 -7.95 9.16 9.45
N LYS A 229 -8.14 10.16 10.31
CA LYS A 229 -7.07 10.97 10.89
C LYS A 229 -6.39 10.23 12.06
N PRO A 230 -5.08 9.94 12.02
CA PRO A 230 -4.30 9.58 13.19
C PRO A 230 -4.52 10.49 14.40
N THR A 231 -4.73 11.79 14.18
CA THR A 231 -5.00 12.75 15.26
C THR A 231 -6.33 12.53 15.97
N HIS A 232 -7.28 11.77 15.40
CA HIS A 232 -8.49 11.40 16.15
C HIS A 232 -8.21 10.33 17.22
N ILE A 233 -7.17 9.51 17.04
CA ILE A 233 -6.85 8.40 17.96
C ILE A 233 -6.21 8.92 19.25
N ILE A 234 -5.41 9.98 19.12
CA ILE A 234 -4.73 10.59 20.26
C ILE A 234 -5.69 11.33 21.20
N ALA A 235 -6.98 11.47 20.84
CA ALA A 235 -8.00 11.94 21.77
C ALA A 235 -8.06 11.07 23.04
N ASP A 236 -7.79 9.77 22.91
CA ASP A 236 -7.82 8.82 24.03
C ASP A 236 -6.66 9.02 25.03
N LEU A 237 -5.71 9.94 24.76
CA LEU A 237 -4.69 10.33 25.73
C LEU A 237 -5.28 10.94 27.00
N THR A 238 -6.49 11.49 26.96
CA THR A 238 -7.17 12.05 28.15
C THR A 238 -8.06 11.04 28.88
N SER A 239 -8.05 9.78 28.45
CA SER A 239 -8.88 8.69 29.02
C SER A 239 -8.03 7.74 29.86
N GLU A 240 -8.67 6.81 30.57
CA GLU A 240 -8.00 5.70 31.28
C GLU A 240 -7.13 6.13 32.47
N PHE A 241 -7.36 7.32 33.04
CA PHE A 241 -6.74 7.70 34.30
C PHE A 241 -7.32 6.90 35.46
N GLN A 242 -6.57 6.79 36.55
CA GLN A 242 -7.10 6.25 37.80
C GLN A 242 -8.31 7.09 38.30
N PRO A 243 -9.19 6.52 39.15
CA PRO A 243 -10.49 7.11 39.46
C PRO A 243 -10.46 8.59 39.90
N GLU A 244 -9.45 9.00 40.66
CA GLU A 244 -9.30 10.38 41.10
C GLU A 244 -8.96 11.33 39.94
N GLY A 245 -8.00 10.97 39.09
CA GLY A 245 -7.61 11.75 37.92
C GLY A 245 -8.75 11.81 36.91
N ASP A 246 -9.39 10.68 36.64
CA ASP A 246 -10.53 10.59 35.73
C ASP A 246 -11.73 11.46 36.19
N ARG A 247 -11.99 11.53 37.50
CA ARG A 247 -12.98 12.46 38.06
C ARG A 247 -12.61 13.93 37.79
N MET A 248 -11.35 14.31 37.97
CA MET A 248 -10.88 15.68 37.72
C MET A 248 -11.01 16.06 36.23
N ILE A 249 -10.65 15.14 35.34
CA ILE A 249 -10.73 15.33 33.89
C ILE A 249 -12.19 15.45 33.45
N ARG A 250 -13.08 14.58 33.95
CA ARG A 250 -14.52 14.68 33.69
C ARG A 250 -15.13 15.99 34.19
N ASN A 251 -14.73 16.46 35.37
CA ASN A 251 -15.17 17.76 35.87
C ASN A 251 -14.68 18.92 34.98
N TRP A 252 -13.44 18.88 34.52
CA TRP A 252 -12.91 19.86 33.57
C TRP A 252 -13.71 19.86 32.25
N HIS A 253 -14.02 18.68 31.70
CA HIS A 253 -14.88 18.54 30.53
C HIS A 253 -16.27 19.13 30.74
N ALA A 254 -16.90 18.87 31.89
CA ALA A 254 -18.24 19.38 32.20
C ALA A 254 -18.27 20.91 32.33
N LEU A 255 -17.21 21.50 32.88
CA LEU A 255 -17.09 22.95 33.06
C LEU A 255 -16.64 23.69 31.79
N ARG A 256 -16.06 22.97 30.81
CA ARG A 256 -15.55 23.53 29.56
C ARG A 256 -16.01 22.69 28.37
N PRO A 257 -17.31 22.76 28.00
CA PRO A 257 -17.81 22.04 26.85
C PRO A 257 -17.00 22.43 25.60
N ILE A 258 -16.48 21.42 24.92
CA ILE A 258 -15.67 21.58 23.72
C ILE A 258 -16.60 22.01 22.58
N ASP A 259 -16.32 23.14 21.92
CA ASP A 259 -17.05 23.51 20.70
C ASP A 259 -16.78 22.46 19.61
N LYS A 260 -17.79 22.16 18.78
CA LYS A 260 -17.69 21.21 17.66
C LYS A 260 -16.57 21.57 16.67
N LYS A 261 -16.09 22.81 16.68
CA LYS A 261 -15.00 23.32 15.84
C LYS A 261 -13.60 23.07 16.42
N THR A 262 -13.49 22.74 17.70
CA THR A 262 -12.20 22.53 18.38
C THR A 262 -11.50 21.31 17.78
N SER A 263 -10.26 21.46 17.34
CA SER A 263 -9.50 20.33 16.82
C SER A 263 -9.02 19.40 17.95
N THR A 264 -8.76 18.12 17.67
CA THR A 264 -8.22 17.20 18.69
C THR A 264 -6.88 17.67 19.23
N ILE A 265 -6.04 18.30 18.40
CA ILE A 265 -4.76 18.87 18.83
C ILE A 265 -4.96 20.01 19.82
N GLU A 266 -5.81 20.98 19.47
CA GLU A 266 -6.14 22.10 20.34
C GLU A 266 -6.74 21.63 21.67
N TYR A 267 -7.62 20.63 21.61
CA TYR A 267 -8.17 19.98 22.79
C TYR A 267 -7.06 19.39 23.70
N LEU A 268 -6.10 18.67 23.13
CA LEU A 268 -4.98 18.07 23.87
C LEU A 268 -4.00 19.13 24.41
N GLU A 269 -3.78 20.22 23.67
CA GLU A 269 -2.98 21.36 24.13
C GLU A 269 -3.62 22.04 25.35
N ARG A 270 -4.95 22.20 25.35
CA ARG A 270 -5.71 22.70 26.51
C ARG A 270 -5.66 21.75 27.70
N PHE A 271 -5.84 20.45 27.49
CA PHE A 271 -5.68 19.46 28.56
C PHE A 271 -4.28 19.55 29.21
N ASN A 272 -3.25 19.62 28.39
CA ASN A 272 -1.86 19.66 28.81
C ASN A 272 -1.48 20.97 29.55
N THR A 273 -2.18 22.07 29.30
CA THR A 273 -1.92 23.36 29.95
C THR A 273 -2.81 23.59 31.18
N GLU A 274 -4.07 23.18 31.12
CA GLU A 274 -5.08 23.49 32.14
C GLU A 274 -5.20 22.40 33.21
N VAL A 275 -5.12 21.11 32.83
CA VAL A 275 -5.46 19.98 33.70
C VAL A 275 -4.23 19.20 34.14
N PHE A 276 -3.39 18.77 33.19
CA PHE A 276 -2.28 17.87 33.48
C PHE A 276 -1.32 18.38 34.58
N PRO A 277 -0.92 19.67 34.60
CA PRO A 277 -0.08 20.20 35.67
C PRO A 277 -0.75 20.18 37.05
N SER A 278 -2.07 20.34 37.07
CA SER A 278 -2.92 20.41 38.26
C SER A 278 -3.27 19.03 38.84
N LEU A 279 -3.04 17.95 38.09
CA LEU A 279 -3.25 16.59 38.59
C LEU A 279 -2.23 16.25 39.70
N PRO A 280 -2.69 15.81 40.89
CA PRO A 280 -1.80 15.27 41.91
C PRO A 280 -0.95 14.12 41.37
N ARG A 281 0.28 13.95 41.87
CA ARG A 281 1.17 12.87 41.41
C ARG A 281 0.53 11.48 41.50
N ALA A 282 -0.29 11.23 42.53
CA ALA A 282 -1.01 9.97 42.70
C ALA A 282 -2.17 9.77 41.71
N ALA A 283 -2.69 10.84 41.11
CA ALA A 283 -3.83 10.82 40.19
C ALA A 283 -3.43 10.89 38.70
N ARG A 284 -2.12 11.09 38.41
CA ARG A 284 -1.55 11.12 37.05
C ARG A 284 -1.46 9.74 36.38
N PRO A 285 -1.14 8.64 37.09
CA PRO A 285 -1.02 7.35 36.45
C PRO A 285 -2.31 6.92 35.75
N ARG A 286 -2.16 6.27 34.60
CA ARG A 286 -3.21 5.64 33.82
C ARG A 286 -3.27 4.14 34.10
N ASN A 287 -4.41 3.52 33.80
CA ASN A 287 -4.60 2.09 34.00
C ASN A 287 -3.75 1.32 32.99
N ASN A 288 -2.99 0.33 33.46
CA ASN A 288 -2.28 -0.59 32.58
C ASN A 288 -3.28 -1.55 31.92
N GLN A 289 -3.47 -1.41 30.61
CA GLN A 289 -4.40 -2.22 29.84
C GLN A 289 -3.87 -3.61 29.46
N ASN A 290 -2.62 -3.95 29.78
CA ASN A 290 -1.98 -5.22 29.42
C ASN A 290 -2.16 -5.55 27.92
N LEU A 291 -1.78 -4.60 27.08
CA LEU A 291 -2.07 -4.62 25.64
C LEU A 291 -1.46 -5.85 24.94
N LEU A 292 -2.30 -6.53 24.15
CA LEU A 292 -1.90 -7.63 23.27
C LEU A 292 -1.91 -7.17 21.82
N VAL A 293 -0.76 -7.24 21.16
CA VAL A 293 -0.59 -6.80 19.77
C VAL A 293 0.08 -7.87 18.90
N SER A 294 0.07 -7.66 17.59
CA SER A 294 0.83 -8.51 16.66
C SER A 294 2.33 -8.30 16.81
N SER A 295 3.14 -9.28 16.39
CA SER A 295 4.61 -9.17 16.41
C SER A 295 5.12 -7.95 15.63
N GLU A 296 4.50 -7.65 14.49
CA GLU A 296 4.84 -6.48 13.67
C GLU A 296 4.61 -5.17 14.43
N VAL A 297 3.46 -5.03 15.12
CA VAL A 297 3.13 -3.83 15.89
C VAL A 297 4.05 -3.71 17.11
N LYS A 298 4.33 -4.83 17.82
CA LYS A 298 5.27 -4.82 18.95
C LYS A 298 6.66 -4.38 18.52
N SER A 299 7.18 -4.93 17.42
CA SER A 299 8.52 -4.57 16.94
C SER A 299 8.62 -3.08 16.60
N LYS A 300 7.62 -2.52 15.91
CA LYS A 300 7.58 -1.08 15.59
C LYS A 300 7.40 -0.21 16.84
N PHE A 301 6.56 -0.63 17.78
CA PHE A 301 6.38 0.03 19.08
C PHE A 301 7.70 0.08 19.87
N ASP A 302 8.34 -1.08 20.09
CA ASP A 302 9.58 -1.20 20.86
C ASP A 302 10.69 -0.36 20.23
N ALA A 303 10.77 -0.34 18.89
CA ALA A 303 11.71 0.50 18.15
C ALA A 303 11.46 2.01 18.37
N MET A 304 10.20 2.46 18.26
CA MET A 304 9.84 3.87 18.45
C MET A 304 10.13 4.34 19.87
N VAL A 305 9.72 3.57 20.87
CA VAL A 305 9.91 3.88 22.30
C VAL A 305 11.39 3.87 22.67
N LYS A 306 12.18 2.93 22.14
CA LYS A 306 13.63 2.90 22.36
C LYS A 306 14.33 4.10 21.72
N SER A 307 13.93 4.48 20.50
CA SER A 307 14.54 5.59 19.77
C SER A 307 14.22 6.97 20.35
N SER A 308 13.10 7.10 21.07
CA SER A 308 12.66 8.39 21.61
C SER A 308 13.31 8.76 22.94
N GLY A 309 13.92 7.80 23.63
CA GLY A 309 14.47 8.01 24.98
C GLY A 309 13.41 8.02 26.09
N PHE A 310 12.12 7.93 25.76
CA PHE A 310 11.01 7.97 26.71
C PHE A 310 10.52 6.58 27.11
N LYS A 311 11.43 5.59 27.20
CA LYS A 311 11.04 4.19 27.44
C LYS A 311 10.24 4.00 28.71
N ASP A 312 10.62 4.72 29.76
CA ASP A 312 10.00 4.57 31.07
C ASP A 312 8.60 5.20 31.16
N ASP A 313 8.19 5.98 30.16
CA ASP A 313 6.87 6.62 30.08
C ASP A 313 5.78 5.67 29.58
N PHE A 314 6.13 4.46 29.11
CA PHE A 314 5.19 3.50 28.51
C PHE A 314 5.18 2.17 29.25
N TYR A 315 3.99 1.60 29.43
CA TYR A 315 3.80 0.21 29.86
C TYR A 315 4.33 -0.76 28.80
N GLU A 316 4.73 -1.94 29.26
CA GLU A 316 5.14 -3.01 28.36
C GLU A 316 3.95 -3.54 27.56
N VAL A 317 4.19 -3.84 26.29
CA VAL A 317 3.19 -4.40 25.37
C VAL A 317 3.57 -5.84 25.03
N HIS A 318 2.61 -6.76 25.07
CA HIS A 318 2.84 -8.18 24.85
C HIS A 318 2.35 -8.65 23.49
N THR A 319 2.93 -9.74 22.97
CA THR A 319 2.38 -10.39 21.77
C THR A 319 1.34 -11.44 22.15
N LEU A 320 0.41 -11.73 21.23
CA LEU A 320 -0.54 -12.83 21.37
C LEU A 320 0.12 -14.20 21.62
N ALA A 321 1.38 -14.39 21.20
CA ALA A 321 2.14 -15.62 21.46
C ALA A 321 2.79 -15.67 22.86
N SER A 322 2.88 -14.52 23.55
CA SER A 322 3.54 -14.38 24.85
C SER A 322 2.64 -14.72 26.05
N GLN A 323 1.31 -14.83 25.87
CA GLN A 323 0.38 -15.29 26.91
C GLN A 323 0.27 -16.83 26.97
N LYS A 324 1.38 -17.51 27.23
CA LYS A 324 1.33 -18.88 27.77
C LYS A 324 1.86 -18.84 29.20
N HIS A 325 0.92 -19.09 30.14
CA HIS A 325 1.03 -19.46 31.58
C HIS A 325 0.40 -18.44 32.56
N PRO A 326 -0.14 -18.85 33.74
CA PRO A 326 -0.60 -20.17 34.20
C PRO A 326 -1.85 -20.10 35.14
N HIS A 327 -3.01 -19.59 34.72
CA HIS A 327 -4.22 -19.62 35.58
C HIS A 327 -5.50 -19.86 34.76
N ALA A 328 -5.67 -21.08 34.25
CA ALA A 328 -6.95 -21.57 33.74
C ALA A 328 -6.92 -23.11 33.61
N VAL A 329 -6.45 -23.79 34.65
CA VAL A 329 -6.88 -25.16 34.95
C VAL A 329 -7.85 -24.99 36.11
N ASP A 330 -8.99 -25.68 36.06
CA ASP A 330 -10.09 -25.63 37.04
C ASP A 330 -11.19 -24.60 36.78
N ALA A 331 -11.83 -24.67 35.61
CA ALA A 331 -13.27 -24.45 35.55
C ALA A 331 -13.88 -25.16 34.35
N ALA A 332 -14.39 -26.37 34.63
CA ALA A 332 -15.51 -26.98 33.94
C ALA A 332 -15.31 -27.36 32.47
N CYS A 333 -14.68 -28.52 32.29
CA CYS A 333 -15.21 -29.58 31.44
C CYS A 333 -16.75 -29.62 31.50
N LYS A 334 -17.43 -29.10 30.48
CA LYS A 334 -18.73 -29.61 30.02
C LYS A 334 -18.84 -29.46 28.50
N GLU A 335 -18.60 -30.57 27.80
CA GLU A 335 -19.01 -30.75 26.41
C GLU A 335 -20.54 -30.62 26.30
N PRO A 336 -21.07 -30.03 25.21
CA PRO A 336 -22.29 -30.49 24.60
C PRO A 336 -21.93 -31.36 23.39
N LYS A 337 -22.20 -32.65 23.56
CA LYS A 337 -22.31 -33.62 22.47
C LYS A 337 -23.42 -33.22 21.51
N ASN A 338 -23.16 -33.51 20.23
CA ASN A 338 -24.11 -33.66 19.14
C ASN A 338 -24.82 -32.38 18.66
N LEU A 339 -24.50 -31.95 17.45
CA LEU A 339 -25.47 -31.77 16.35
C LEU A 339 -24.72 -31.73 15.00
N SER A 340 -25.47 -32.02 13.95
CA SER A 340 -25.11 -32.86 12.81
C SER A 340 -24.22 -32.26 11.72
N LYS A 341 -23.44 -33.16 11.11
CA LYS A 341 -22.81 -32.98 9.78
C LYS A 341 -23.89 -32.95 8.70
N ARG A 342 -23.95 -31.89 7.90
CA ARG A 342 -24.20 -31.90 6.44
C ARG A 342 -24.16 -30.47 5.87
N ASN A 343 -23.02 -30.06 5.33
CA ASN A 343 -22.88 -29.76 3.90
C ASN A 343 -21.43 -29.38 3.58
N THR A 344 -21.00 -29.94 2.46
CA THR A 344 -19.65 -30.08 1.94
C THR A 344 -19.19 -28.83 1.17
N ASP A 345 -17.88 -28.61 1.16
CA ASP A 345 -17.09 -28.17 -0.01
C ASP A 345 -17.00 -26.71 -0.49
N LYS A 346 -17.36 -25.69 0.30
CA LYS A 346 -16.95 -24.30 -0.04
C LYS A 346 -16.16 -23.52 1.01
N ARG A 347 -15.96 -24.07 2.21
CA ARG A 347 -15.25 -23.37 3.30
C ARG A 347 -13.78 -23.76 3.49
N LEU A 348 -13.30 -24.85 2.89
CA LEU A 348 -11.93 -25.35 3.11
C LEU A 348 -10.82 -24.61 2.33
N ALA A 349 -11.18 -23.70 1.41
CA ALA A 349 -10.20 -22.85 0.73
C ALA A 349 -9.89 -21.55 1.49
N GLN A 350 -10.84 -21.04 2.30
CA GLN A 350 -10.72 -19.72 2.93
C GLN A 350 -10.15 -19.72 4.35
N GLU A 351 -10.04 -20.89 5.00
CA GLU A 351 -9.43 -21.03 6.33
C GLU A 351 -8.12 -21.84 6.32
N ARG A 352 -7.34 -21.80 5.23
CA ARG A 352 -5.95 -22.25 5.32
C ARG A 352 -5.19 -21.29 6.23
N GLY A 353 -4.88 -21.76 7.43
CA GLY A 353 -4.06 -21.03 8.40
C GLY A 353 -2.71 -20.67 7.79
N VAL A 354 -2.01 -19.68 8.37
CA VAL A 354 -0.71 -19.19 7.86
C VAL A 354 0.28 -20.35 7.64
N ALA A 355 0.25 -21.36 8.50
CA ALA A 355 1.06 -22.58 8.38
C ALA A 355 0.78 -23.39 7.11
N ASP A 356 -0.49 -23.54 6.71
CA ASP A 356 -0.86 -24.31 5.51
C ASP A 356 -0.49 -23.57 4.22
N ARG A 357 -0.58 -22.23 4.24
CA ARG A 357 -0.13 -21.39 3.11
C ARG A 357 1.38 -21.46 2.95
N TYR A 358 2.13 -21.34 4.06
CA TYR A 358 3.58 -21.45 4.04
C TYR A 358 4.03 -22.84 3.57
N PHE A 359 3.39 -23.90 4.07
CA PHE A 359 3.63 -25.27 3.59
C PHE A 359 3.39 -25.40 2.08
N THR A 360 2.24 -24.91 1.59
CA THR A 360 1.90 -24.99 0.15
C THR A 360 2.91 -24.23 -0.71
N LEU A 361 3.31 -23.03 -0.28
CA LEU A 361 4.30 -22.20 -0.97
C LEU A 361 5.67 -22.90 -1.03
N MET A 362 6.15 -23.38 0.12
CA MET A 362 7.46 -24.04 0.22
C MET A 362 7.51 -25.31 -0.62
N ARG A 363 6.44 -26.11 -0.57
CA ARG A 363 6.30 -27.30 -1.40
C ARG A 363 6.34 -26.99 -2.89
N ASN A 364 5.58 -25.98 -3.35
CA ASN A 364 5.55 -25.61 -4.76
C ASN A 364 6.91 -25.06 -5.25
N LEU A 365 7.61 -24.30 -4.40
CA LEU A 365 8.94 -23.79 -4.71
C LEU A 365 9.96 -24.91 -4.87
N LEU A 366 9.95 -25.91 -3.99
CA LEU A 366 10.84 -27.07 -4.08
C LEU A 366 10.51 -27.96 -5.29
N ALA A 367 9.24 -28.11 -5.65
CA ALA A 367 8.84 -28.82 -6.86
C ALA A 367 9.36 -28.14 -8.14
N GLN A 368 9.35 -26.80 -8.19
CA GLN A 368 9.89 -26.01 -9.32
C GLN A 368 11.41 -25.95 -9.34
N ARG A 369 12.07 -26.20 -8.19
CA ARG A 369 13.53 -26.10 -8.03
C ARG A 369 14.08 -27.31 -7.28
N PRO A 370 14.07 -28.50 -7.90
CA PRO A 370 14.49 -29.74 -7.25
C PRO A 370 15.98 -29.77 -6.87
N HIS A 371 16.79 -28.86 -7.43
CA HIS A 371 18.21 -28.70 -7.11
C HIS A 371 18.47 -27.97 -5.78
N LEU A 372 17.43 -27.46 -5.10
CA LEU A 372 17.57 -26.78 -3.82
C LEU A 372 17.33 -27.75 -2.66
N CYS A 373 18.16 -27.62 -1.62
CA CYS A 373 18.03 -28.37 -0.39
C CYS A 373 16.66 -28.09 0.27
N PRO A 374 15.83 -29.11 0.55
CA PRO A 374 14.50 -28.93 1.14
C PRO A 374 14.54 -28.44 2.59
N ASN A 375 15.70 -28.45 3.26
CA ASN A 375 15.88 -27.95 4.62
C ASN A 375 16.31 -26.47 4.66
N CYS A 376 17.36 -26.08 3.92
CA CYS A 376 17.92 -24.73 4.01
C CYS A 376 17.89 -23.92 2.70
N LEU A 377 17.33 -24.47 1.62
CA LEU A 377 17.22 -23.85 0.29
C LEU A 377 18.55 -23.48 -0.38
N GLY A 378 19.66 -24.08 0.05
CA GLY A 378 20.96 -23.95 -0.60
C GLY A 378 21.13 -24.91 -1.78
N SER A 379 22.14 -24.66 -2.61
CA SER A 379 22.48 -25.52 -3.77
C SER A 379 23.30 -26.74 -3.34
N HIS A 380 22.66 -27.67 -2.62
CA HIS A 380 23.21 -28.95 -2.21
C HIS A 380 22.05 -29.94 -1.93
N THR A 381 22.34 -31.23 -1.84
CA THR A 381 21.33 -32.24 -1.47
C THR A 381 21.05 -32.22 0.04
N LEU A 382 19.91 -32.76 0.48
CA LEU A 382 19.59 -32.80 1.92
C LEU A 382 20.63 -33.59 2.73
N LEU A 383 21.19 -34.66 2.15
CA LEU A 383 22.29 -35.46 2.74
C LEU A 383 23.57 -34.65 2.96
N GLU A 384 23.84 -33.67 2.11
CA GLU A 384 25.03 -32.80 2.18
C GLU A 384 24.80 -31.55 3.05
N CYS A 385 23.61 -31.42 3.65
CA CYS A 385 23.25 -30.20 4.38
C CYS A 385 23.98 -30.11 5.73
N ALA A 386 24.89 -29.14 5.85
CA ALA A 386 25.64 -28.89 7.10
C ALA A 386 24.78 -28.34 8.26
N VAL A 387 23.54 -27.91 7.98
CA VAL A 387 22.66 -27.19 8.93
C VAL A 387 21.31 -27.90 9.09
N VAL A 388 21.33 -29.23 9.28
CA VAL A 388 20.11 -29.98 9.63
C VAL A 388 19.69 -29.65 11.05
N ALA A 389 18.58 -28.92 11.21
CA ALA A 389 18.05 -28.54 12.51
C ALA A 389 17.87 -29.78 13.41
N LYS A 390 18.33 -29.71 14.67
CA LYS A 390 18.29 -30.84 15.62
C LYS A 390 16.86 -31.32 15.87
N ASP A 391 15.94 -30.39 16.06
CA ASP A 391 14.51 -30.65 16.19
C ASP A 391 13.85 -30.80 14.82
N ALA A 392 13.14 -31.92 14.61
CA ALA A 392 12.37 -32.16 13.40
C ALA A 392 11.32 -31.08 13.17
N TRP A 393 10.77 -30.46 14.22
CA TRP A 393 9.80 -29.35 14.09
C TRP A 393 10.37 -28.15 13.34
N ASN A 394 11.66 -27.89 13.51
CA ASN A 394 12.36 -26.76 12.89
C ASN A 394 13.02 -27.12 11.55
N ASN A 395 12.78 -28.32 11.03
CA ASN A 395 13.33 -28.78 9.76
C ASN A 395 12.25 -28.73 8.67
N PRO A 396 12.33 -27.81 7.70
CA PRO A 396 11.35 -27.71 6.62
C PRO A 396 11.23 -28.99 5.78
N ALA A 397 12.34 -29.73 5.60
CA ALA A 397 12.34 -30.99 4.87
C ALA A 397 11.48 -32.06 5.53
N ALA A 398 11.25 -31.99 6.85
CA ALA A 398 10.37 -32.92 7.55
C ALA A 398 8.90 -32.83 7.09
N PHE A 399 8.51 -31.71 6.49
CA PHE A 399 7.17 -31.46 5.95
C PHE A 399 7.08 -31.74 4.45
N THR A 400 8.16 -31.50 3.69
CA THR A 400 8.12 -31.45 2.22
C THR A 400 8.88 -32.58 1.53
N HIS A 401 9.88 -33.19 2.16
CA HIS A 401 10.73 -34.24 1.56
C HIS A 401 10.23 -35.63 1.93
N LEU A 402 10.11 -36.54 0.96
CA LEU A 402 9.55 -37.89 1.15
C LEU A 402 10.49 -38.81 1.94
N GLU A 403 11.79 -38.74 1.69
CA GLU A 403 12.82 -39.62 2.27
C GLU A 403 13.50 -39.00 3.50
N PHE A 404 12.89 -37.97 4.10
CA PHE A 404 13.46 -37.23 5.24
C PHE A 404 13.90 -38.11 6.42
N GLU A 405 13.08 -39.09 6.82
CA GLU A 405 13.39 -39.95 7.97
C GLU A 405 14.58 -40.87 7.66
N ASP A 406 14.72 -41.30 6.41
CA ASP A 406 15.78 -42.18 5.93
C ASP A 406 17.10 -41.42 5.73
N GLU A 407 17.05 -40.23 5.13
CA GLU A 407 18.22 -39.39 4.85
C GLU A 407 18.78 -38.69 6.10
N THR A 408 17.93 -38.37 7.08
CA THR A 408 18.36 -37.62 8.29
C THR A 408 18.38 -38.46 9.57
N GLY A 409 17.81 -39.68 9.55
CA GLY A 409 17.68 -40.56 10.71
C GLY A 409 16.71 -40.05 11.79
N LYS A 410 15.89 -39.02 11.50
CA LYS A 410 15.00 -38.37 12.47
C LYS A 410 13.55 -38.69 12.22
N THR A 411 12.80 -38.99 13.28
CA THR A 411 11.37 -39.29 13.18
C THR A 411 10.52 -38.03 13.02
N ARG A 412 9.57 -38.06 12.08
CA ARG A 412 8.55 -37.03 11.89
C ARG A 412 7.53 -37.02 13.02
N LEU A 413 7.15 -35.83 13.45
CA LEU A 413 6.09 -35.59 14.42
C LEU A 413 4.70 -35.85 13.81
N ARG A 414 3.71 -36.11 14.66
CA ARG A 414 2.33 -36.43 14.24
C ARG A 414 1.74 -35.40 13.27
N ARG A 415 2.02 -34.11 13.46
CA ARG A 415 1.53 -33.04 12.59
C ARG A 415 2.21 -33.02 11.21
N GLN A 416 3.51 -33.34 11.15
CA GLN A 416 4.28 -33.44 9.90
C GLN A 416 3.80 -34.59 9.03
N ARG A 417 3.45 -35.73 9.65
CA ARG A 417 2.83 -36.87 8.95
C ARG A 417 1.49 -36.50 8.28
N GLY A 418 0.78 -35.51 8.82
CA GLY A 418 -0.44 -34.96 8.19
C GLY A 418 -0.15 -34.29 6.85
N TYR A 419 0.91 -33.48 6.78
CA TYR A 419 1.35 -32.81 5.56
C TYR A 419 2.02 -33.78 4.56
N LEU A 420 2.75 -34.78 5.07
CA LEU A 420 3.37 -35.82 4.24
C LEU A 420 2.33 -36.56 3.38
N LYS A 421 1.13 -36.83 3.91
CA LYS A 421 0.04 -37.42 3.12
C LYS A 421 -0.34 -36.58 1.90
N CYS A 422 -0.25 -35.25 1.99
CA CYS A 422 -0.49 -34.35 0.87
C CYS A 422 0.65 -34.40 -0.16
N VAL A 423 1.90 -34.53 0.30
CA VAL A 423 3.06 -34.68 -0.60
C VAL A 423 3.00 -36.02 -1.35
N ILE A 424 2.70 -37.12 -0.65
CA ILE A 424 2.57 -38.46 -1.25
C ILE A 424 1.45 -38.48 -2.29
N ARG A 425 0.27 -37.93 -1.96
CA ARG A 425 -0.88 -37.91 -2.88
C ARG A 425 -0.55 -37.18 -4.18
N ASP A 426 0.16 -36.06 -4.10
CA ASP A 426 0.40 -35.20 -5.24
C ASP A 426 1.59 -35.72 -6.09
N ASN A 427 2.58 -36.40 -5.49
CA ASN A 427 3.62 -37.13 -6.24
C ASN A 427 3.11 -38.43 -6.88
N ALA A 428 1.96 -38.96 -6.47
CA ALA A 428 1.31 -40.09 -7.13
C ALA A 428 0.42 -39.68 -8.32
N MET A 429 0.25 -38.37 -8.56
CA MET A 429 -0.49 -37.79 -9.68
C MET A 429 0.41 -37.20 -10.78
N LEU A 430 1.73 -37.28 -10.59
CA LEU A 430 2.78 -37.08 -11.60
C LEU A 430 3.29 -38.45 -12.03
#